data_AF-X1FJZ3-F1
#
_entry.id   AF-X1FJZ3-F1
#
_cell.length_a   1.000
_cell.length_b   1.000
_cell.length_c   1.000
_cell.angle_alpha   90.00
_cell.angle_beta   90.00
_cell.angle_gamma   90.00
#
_symmetry.space_group_name_H-M   'P 1'
#
loop_
_entity.id
_entity.type
_entity.pdbx_description
1 polymer ?
#
loop_
_entity_poly.entity_id
_entity_poly.type
_entity_poly.pdbx_seq_one_letter_code
_entity_poly.pdbx_strand_id
1 'polypeptide(L)'
;MVSIEIRSTKKEKLKAKKRVAILGSTGSVGKQALEVVENLKDEIEVVALSANRNIQELENQILKFNPEAVWVTDKKSAEKLRNNLKKLPKKITEKLNKEKRRNKVSYNLG
;
A
#
# COMPACT_ATOMS: atom_id res chain seq x y z
N MET A 1 7.58 27.46 37.03
CA MET A 1 7.04 26.75 35.85
C MET A 1 8.17 25.90 35.30
N VAL A 2 8.15 24.59 35.54
CA VAL A 2 9.22 23.68 35.07
C VAL A 2 8.79 23.12 33.72
N SER A 3 9.49 23.50 32.66
CA SER A 3 9.31 22.89 31.35
C SER A 3 10.08 21.58 31.31
N ILE A 4 9.36 20.47 31.18
CA ILE A 4 9.93 19.15 30.90
C ILE A 4 9.93 19.01 29.38
N GLU A 5 11.09 19.20 28.74
CA GLU A 5 11.28 18.76 27.35
C GLU A 5 11.51 17.24 27.36
N ILE A 6 10.51 16.49 26.89
CA ILE A 6 10.69 15.08 26.54
C ILE A 6 11.51 15.04 25.24
N ARG A 7 12.83 14.96 25.38
CA ARG A 7 13.74 14.71 24.25
C ARG A 7 13.55 13.27 23.76
N SER A 8 12.72 13.07 22.73
CA SER A 8 12.70 11.81 21.98
C SER A 8 14.12 11.48 21.52
N THR A 9 14.59 10.30 21.90
CA THR A 9 16.00 9.92 21.72
C THR A 9 16.26 9.58 20.25
N LYS A 10 17.47 9.90 19.77
CA LYS A 10 17.95 9.64 18.39
C LYS A 10 17.74 8.18 17.92
N LYS A 11 17.59 7.23 18.85
CA LYS A 11 17.33 5.79 18.63
C LYS A 11 15.91 5.51 18.14
N GLU A 12 14.91 6.29 18.53
CA GLU A 12 13.52 6.19 18.03
C GLU A 12 13.41 6.63 16.57
N LYS A 13 14.15 7.69 16.20
CA LYS A 13 14.21 8.19 14.80
C LYS A 13 14.92 7.25 13.82
N LEU A 14 15.71 6.30 14.30
CA LEU A 14 16.48 5.35 13.49
C LEU A 14 15.79 3.99 13.32
N LYS A 15 14.62 3.78 13.92
CA LYS A 15 13.91 2.50 13.79
C LYS A 15 13.31 2.39 12.38
N ALA A 16 13.81 1.44 11.60
CA ALA A 16 13.27 1.16 10.27
C ALA A 16 11.79 0.77 10.37
N LYS A 17 10.95 1.30 9.47
CA LYS A 17 9.52 0.98 9.42
C LYS A 17 9.33 -0.51 9.16
N LYS A 18 8.37 -1.11 9.85
CA LYS A 18 7.89 -2.46 9.56
C LYS A 18 7.14 -2.42 8.23
N ARG A 19 7.57 -3.24 7.28
CA ARG A 19 6.97 -3.33 5.94
C ARG A 19 5.92 -4.42 5.93
N VAL A 20 4.69 -4.10 5.55
CA VAL A 20 3.56 -5.03 5.58
C VAL A 20 2.85 -5.12 4.22
N ALA A 21 2.39 -6.33 3.89
CA ALA A 21 1.49 -6.59 2.78
C ALA A 21 0.09 -6.89 3.33
N ILE A 22 -0.94 -6.23 2.82
CA ILE A 22 -2.32 -6.45 3.25
C ILE A 22 -3.06 -7.24 2.17
N LEU A 23 -3.33 -8.52 2.45
CA LEU A 23 -4.07 -9.39 1.55
C LEU A 23 -5.57 -9.26 1.80
N GLY A 24 -6.35 -8.89 0.79
CA GLY A 24 -7.78 -8.60 0.95
C GLY A 24 -8.03 -7.26 1.66
N SER A 25 -7.32 -6.21 1.27
CA SER A 25 -7.36 -4.87 1.87
C SER A 25 -8.73 -4.19 1.83
N THR A 26 -9.61 -4.61 0.92
CA THR A 26 -11.00 -4.10 0.82
C THR A 26 -12.00 -4.93 1.63
N GLY A 27 -11.56 -6.02 2.26
CA GLY A 27 -12.38 -6.82 3.19
C GLY A 27 -12.39 -6.21 4.59
N SER A 28 -13.25 -6.70 5.49
CA SER A 28 -13.41 -6.15 6.84
C SER A 28 -12.08 -6.09 7.61
N VAL A 29 -11.33 -7.19 7.68
CA VAL A 29 -10.03 -7.26 8.35
C VAL A 29 -9.00 -6.35 7.68
N GLY A 30 -8.98 -6.32 6.34
CA GLY A 30 -8.06 -5.47 5.59
C GLY A 30 -8.27 -3.98 5.85
N LYS A 31 -9.53 -3.55 5.91
CA LYS A 31 -9.88 -2.15 6.21
C LYS A 31 -9.50 -1.76 7.63
N GLN A 32 -9.83 -2.61 8.61
CA GLN A 32 -9.44 -2.41 10.00
C GLN A 32 -7.91 -2.39 10.16
N ALA A 33 -7.19 -3.25 9.44
CA ALA A 33 -5.73 -3.23 9.45
C ALA A 33 -5.19 -1.90 8.90
N LEU A 34 -5.77 -1.38 7.82
CA LEU A 34 -5.35 -0.08 7.26
C LEU A 34 -5.66 1.09 8.20
N GLU A 35 -6.79 1.07 8.91
CA GLU A 35 -7.11 2.05 9.96
C GLU A 35 -6.04 2.06 11.07
N VAL A 36 -5.54 0.89 11.48
CA VAL A 36 -4.42 0.80 12.44
C VAL A 36 -3.13 1.35 11.83
N VAL A 37 -2.83 1.04 10.58
CA VAL A 37 -1.63 1.55 9.90
C VAL A 37 -1.65 3.08 9.79
N GLU A 38 -2.81 3.70 9.62
CA GLU A 38 -2.93 5.17 9.60
C GLU A 38 -2.49 5.81 10.93
N ASN A 39 -2.83 5.17 12.05
CA ASN A 39 -2.40 5.59 13.38
C ASN A 39 -0.91 5.28 13.66
N LEU A 40 -0.32 4.34 12.91
CA LEU A 40 1.07 3.89 13.06
C LEU A 40 1.94 4.21 11.83
N LYS A 41 1.62 5.25 11.08
CA LYS A 41 2.29 5.61 9.81
C LYS A 41 3.80 5.84 9.92
N ASP A 42 4.29 6.19 11.10
CA ASP A 42 5.72 6.40 11.37
C ASP A 42 6.46 5.09 11.68
N GLU A 43 5.72 4.03 12.03
CA GLU A 43 6.26 2.72 12.38
C GLU A 43 6.00 1.65 11.30
N ILE A 44 4.95 1.80 10.50
CA ILE A 44 4.50 0.81 9.52
C ILE A 44 4.42 1.43 8.13
N GLU A 45 4.93 0.69 7.14
CA GLU A 45 4.82 1.01 5.72
C GLU A 45 4.03 -0.10 5.01
N VAL A 46 2.96 0.29 4.31
CA VAL A 46 2.22 -0.63 3.43
C VAL A 46 2.95 -0.75 2.10
N VAL A 47 3.54 -1.92 1.86
CA VAL A 47 4.31 -2.17 0.63
C VAL A 47 3.49 -2.88 -0.44
N ALA A 48 2.44 -3.61 -0.05
CA ALA A 48 1.55 -4.26 -1.01
C ALA A 48 0.09 -4.30 -0.53
N LEU A 49 -0.83 -4.19 -1.48
CA LEU A 49 -2.26 -4.35 -1.28
C LEU A 49 -2.81 -5.43 -2.22
N SER A 50 -3.78 -6.22 -1.77
CA SER A 50 -4.57 -7.04 -2.67
C SER A 50 -6.06 -6.93 -2.44
N ALA A 51 -6.85 -7.09 -3.49
CA ALA A 51 -8.30 -7.15 -3.40
C ALA A 51 -8.89 -8.17 -4.39
N ASN A 52 -10.19 -8.45 -4.24
CA ASN A 52 -10.91 -9.29 -5.19
C ASN A 52 -11.63 -8.46 -6.24
N ARG A 53 -12.77 -7.84 -5.89
CA ARG A 53 -13.64 -7.13 -6.85
C ARG A 53 -13.85 -5.64 -6.57
N ASN A 54 -13.56 -5.15 -5.37
CA ASN A 54 -13.82 -3.76 -4.99
C ASN A 54 -12.71 -2.81 -5.47
N ILE A 55 -12.68 -2.55 -6.78
CA ILE A 55 -11.62 -1.74 -7.41
C ILE A 55 -11.64 -0.27 -6.98
N GLN A 56 -12.82 0.30 -6.78
CA GLN A 56 -12.92 1.71 -6.38
C GLN A 56 -12.29 1.95 -5.01
N GLU A 57 -12.55 1.05 -4.04
CA GLU A 57 -11.94 1.15 -2.73
C GLU A 57 -10.43 0.87 -2.78
N LEU A 58 -10.01 -0.14 -3.55
CA LEU A 58 -8.59 -0.43 -3.75
C LEU A 58 -7.85 0.77 -4.36
N GLU A 59 -8.43 1.50 -5.31
CA GLU A 59 -7.84 2.71 -5.88
C GLU A 59 -7.61 3.80 -4.83
N ASN A 60 -8.59 4.04 -3.97
CA ASN A 60 -8.44 5.00 -2.87
C ASN A 60 -7.31 4.59 -1.93
N GLN A 61 -7.19 3.29 -1.62
CA GLN A 61 -6.10 2.76 -0.80
C GLN A 61 -4.74 2.91 -1.51
N ILE A 62 -4.65 2.67 -2.82
CA ILE A 62 -3.42 2.88 -3.59
C ILE A 62 -2.98 4.33 -3.56
N LEU A 63 -3.91 5.27 -3.75
CA LEU A 63 -3.62 6.70 -3.69
C LEU A 63 -3.13 7.13 -2.31
N LYS A 64 -3.73 6.58 -1.25
CA LYS A 64 -3.42 6.92 0.13
C LYS A 64 -2.08 6.35 0.60
N PHE A 65 -1.84 5.07 0.34
CA PHE A 65 -0.69 4.34 0.88
C PHE A 65 0.48 4.24 -0.10
N ASN A 66 0.25 4.50 -1.39
CA ASN A 66 1.26 4.45 -2.46
C ASN A 66 2.15 3.18 -2.38
N PRO A 67 1.55 1.98 -2.38
CA PRO A 67 2.29 0.72 -2.24
C PRO A 67 3.24 0.47 -3.43
N GLU A 68 4.19 -0.43 -3.24
CA GLU A 68 5.11 -0.91 -4.28
C GLU A 68 4.43 -1.93 -5.20
N ALA A 69 3.47 -2.71 -4.68
CA ALA A 69 2.78 -3.74 -5.43
C ALA A 69 1.26 -3.75 -5.15
N VAL A 70 0.49 -4.12 -6.17
CA VAL A 70 -0.96 -4.31 -6.07
C VAL A 70 -1.36 -5.58 -6.79
N TRP A 71 -2.20 -6.40 -6.15
CA TRP A 71 -2.75 -7.61 -6.73
C TRP A 71 -4.27 -7.61 -6.76
N VAL A 72 -4.86 -8.07 -7.86
CA VAL A 72 -6.31 -8.26 -7.98
C VAL A 72 -6.57 -9.69 -8.42
N THR A 73 -7.37 -10.43 -7.65
CA THR A 73 -7.64 -11.85 -7.95
C THR A 73 -8.66 -12.04 -9.07
N ASP A 74 -9.65 -11.15 -9.20
CA ASP A 74 -10.65 -11.23 -10.27
C ASP A 74 -10.13 -10.58 -11.57
N LYS A 75 -10.15 -11.34 -12.66
CA LYS A 75 -9.58 -10.95 -13.96
C LYS A 75 -10.24 -9.69 -14.54
N LYS A 76 -11.59 -9.61 -14.51
CA LYS A 76 -12.33 -8.45 -15.02
C LYS A 76 -12.01 -7.19 -14.20
N SER A 77 -11.93 -7.35 -12.89
CA SER A 77 -11.57 -6.28 -11.95
C SER A 77 -10.12 -5.83 -12.15
N ALA A 78 -9.20 -6.75 -12.42
CA ALA A 78 -7.80 -6.45 -12.71
C ALA A 78 -7.65 -5.59 -13.98
N GLU A 79 -8.39 -5.92 -15.05
CA GLU A 79 -8.43 -5.11 -16.28
C GLU A 79 -9.00 -3.72 -16.03
N LYS A 80 -10.09 -3.61 -15.25
CA LYS A 80 -10.67 -2.34 -14.84
C LYS A 80 -9.64 -1.48 -14.10
N LEU A 81 -8.97 -2.04 -13.09
CA LEU A 81 -7.93 -1.34 -12.35
C LEU A 81 -6.80 -0.89 -13.29
N ARG A 82 -6.33 -1.76 -14.20
CA ARG A 82 -5.27 -1.42 -15.16
C ARG A 82 -5.63 -0.21 -16.02
N ASN A 83 -6.89 -0.10 -16.47
CA ASN A 83 -7.35 1.04 -17.26
C ASN A 83 -7.44 2.32 -16.42
N ASN A 84 -7.85 2.21 -15.16
CA ASN A 84 -7.93 3.35 -14.24
C ASN A 84 -6.54 3.84 -13.82
N LEU A 85 -5.57 2.95 -13.59
CA LEU A 85 -4.19 3.30 -13.26
C LEU A 85 -3.52 4.16 -14.34
N LYS A 86 -3.87 4.00 -15.63
CA LYS A 86 -3.35 4.87 -16.71
C LYS A 86 -3.72 6.35 -16.52
N LYS A 87 -4.79 6.62 -15.75
CA LYS A 87 -5.28 7.97 -15.45
C LYS A 87 -4.73 8.53 -14.14
N LEU A 88 -4.05 7.71 -13.34
CA LEU A 88 -3.49 8.12 -12.06
C LEU A 88 -2.15 8.88 -12.23
N PRO A 89 -1.71 9.63 -11.20
CA PRO A 89 -0.45 10.37 -11.24
C PRO A 89 0.75 9.47 -11.57
N LYS A 90 1.65 9.95 -12.45
CA LYS A 90 2.83 9.22 -12.94
C LYS A 90 3.72 8.64 -11.82
N LYS A 91 3.84 9.33 -10.69
CA LYS A 91 4.66 8.90 -9.55
C LYS A 91 4.23 7.54 -8.99
N ILE A 92 2.93 7.25 -8.98
CA ILE A 92 2.36 6.00 -8.46
C ILE A 92 2.56 4.89 -9.48
N THR A 93 2.25 5.17 -10.75
CA THR A 93 2.36 4.19 -11.83
C THR A 93 3.80 3.78 -12.09
N GLU A 94 4.78 4.68 -11.94
CA GLU A 94 6.20 4.35 -12.03
C GLU A 94 6.66 3.44 -10.89
N LYS A 95 6.19 3.67 -9.66
CA LYS A 95 6.51 2.82 -8.50
C LYS A 95 6.00 1.39 -8.72
N LEU A 96 4.75 1.26 -9.13
CA LEU A 96 4.12 -0.04 -9.47
C LEU A 96 4.78 -0.72 -10.69
N ASN A 97 5.39 0.05 -11.61
CA ASN A 97 6.07 -0.49 -12.78
C ASN A 97 7.54 -0.85 -12.53
N LYS A 98 8.22 -0.25 -11.53
CA LYS A 98 9.65 -0.50 -11.25
C LYS A 98 9.92 -1.93 -10.75
N GLU A 99 8.96 -2.55 -10.06
CA GLU A 99 9.05 -3.95 -9.60
C GLU A 99 9.14 -4.96 -10.76
N LYS A 100 8.68 -4.59 -11.97
CA LYS A 100 8.74 -5.45 -13.18
C LYS A 100 10.16 -5.80 -13.62
N ARG A 101 11.16 -4.99 -13.26
CA ARG A 101 12.55 -5.20 -13.70
C ARG A 101 13.37 -6.09 -12.75
N ARG A 102 12.91 -6.35 -11.53
CA ARG A 102 13.72 -7.07 -10.52
C ARG A 102 13.28 -8.49 -10.24
N ASN A 103 12.03 -8.88 -10.53
CA ASN A 103 11.57 -10.25 -10.42
C ASN A 103 10.59 -10.58 -11.55
N LYS A 104 10.72 -11.77 -12.16
CA LYS A 104 9.70 -12.40 -13.02
C LYS A 104 8.38 -12.53 -12.24
N VAL A 105 7.58 -11.47 -12.19
CA VAL A 105 6.20 -11.54 -11.69
C VAL A 105 5.32 -11.68 -12.92
N SER A 106 5.04 -12.94 -13.24
CA SER A 106 4.02 -13.34 -14.19
C SER A 106 2.73 -12.60 -13.87
N TYR A 107 2.16 -11.92 -14.86
CA TYR A 107 0.72 -11.78 -14.88
C TYR A 107 0.19 -13.21 -14.95
N ASN A 108 -0.31 -13.77 -13.83
CA ASN A 108 -1.12 -14.99 -13.90
C ASN A 108 -2.43 -14.61 -14.59
N LEU A 109 -2.36 -14.52 -15.92
CA LEU A 109 -3.47 -14.62 -16.84
C LEU A 109 -3.78 -16.12 -16.97
N GLY A 110 -4.35 -16.69 -15.90
CA GLY A 110 -5.26 -17.82 -16.07
C GLY A 110 -6.49 -17.34 -16.84
#